data_AF-A0A8H6H8S7-F1
#
_entry.id   AF-A0A8H6H8S7-F1
#
_cell.length_a   1.000
_cell.length_b   1.000
_cell.length_c   1.000
_cell.angle_alpha   90.00
_cell.angle_beta   90.00
_cell.angle_gamma   90.00
#
_symmetry.space_group_name_H-M   'P 1'
#
loop_
_entity.id
_entity.type
_entity.pdbx_description
1 polymer ?
#
loop_
_entity_poly.entity_id
_entity_poly.type
_entity_poly.pdbx_seq_one_letter_code
_entity_poly.pdbx_strand_id
1 'polypeptide(L)'
;MASLNLRGAGSGRSRTKWKDVNDIVRQKGLSLLAVQETHLTDEYLDILKMRYKYLEIVSSPDPDNASGKGGVAIILNRSNTCWQEITTEVIVPGRALGVTVRWGHASKLKVVAIYAPSGNHVENANFWTALKERWDGTPEDRPDVLLGDLNMVESGIDRLPANTDPEMVVGAFRDLKESCSLIDGWMATHMTEKPQYTYRTMRRDAANARSRIDRIYLRENLFDLSYEWTIVDSGIERLNHYLITAYVATSVT
;
A
#
# COMPACT_ATOMS: atom_id res chain seq x y z
N MET A 1 -7.03 6.42 -5.36
CA MET A 1 -5.92 5.46 -5.12
C MET A 1 -6.36 4.41 -4.12
N ALA A 2 -5.68 3.26 -4.09
CA ALA A 2 -6.04 2.17 -3.20
C ALA A 2 -4.84 1.29 -2.85
N SER A 3 -4.96 0.48 -1.79
CA SER A 3 -4.01 -0.58 -1.44
C SER A 3 -4.71 -1.89 -1.10
N LEU A 4 -4.10 -3.02 -1.45
CA LEU A 4 -4.60 -4.37 -1.13
C LEU A 4 -3.46 -5.41 -1.05
N ASN A 5 -3.29 -6.06 0.09
CA ASN A 5 -2.44 -7.25 0.19
C ASN A 5 -3.14 -8.47 -0.44
N LEU A 6 -2.49 -9.09 -1.44
CA LEU A 6 -3.05 -10.21 -2.21
C LEU A 6 -2.78 -11.58 -1.60
N ARG A 7 -1.95 -11.69 -0.55
CA ARG A 7 -1.58 -12.96 0.10
C ARG A 7 -1.16 -14.05 -0.89
N GLY A 8 -0.19 -13.72 -1.74
CA GLY A 8 0.33 -14.57 -2.82
C GLY A 8 -0.57 -14.63 -4.05
N ALA A 9 -0.16 -13.96 -5.13
CA ALA A 9 -0.86 -13.95 -6.43
C ALA A 9 -0.13 -14.69 -7.58
N GLY A 10 1.03 -15.29 -7.31
CA GLY A 10 1.89 -15.94 -8.31
C GLY A 10 1.66 -17.44 -8.56
N SER A 11 0.89 -18.12 -7.71
CA SER A 11 0.65 -19.56 -7.86
C SER A 11 -0.44 -19.86 -8.91
N GLY A 12 -0.44 -21.05 -9.51
CA GLY A 12 -1.46 -21.46 -10.48
C GLY A 12 -2.91 -21.34 -9.98
N ARG A 13 -3.13 -21.46 -8.66
CA ARG A 13 -4.44 -21.28 -8.01
C ARG A 13 -4.82 -19.83 -7.71
N SER A 14 -3.86 -18.90 -7.72
CA SER A 14 -4.08 -17.48 -7.46
C SER A 14 -4.03 -16.58 -8.71
N ARG A 15 -3.86 -17.18 -9.91
CA ARG A 15 -3.93 -16.48 -11.20
C ARG A 15 -5.24 -15.72 -11.44
N THR A 16 -6.33 -16.17 -10.84
CA THR A 16 -7.64 -15.47 -10.91
C THR A 16 -7.61 -14.12 -10.20
N LYS A 17 -6.78 -13.95 -9.15
CA LYS A 17 -6.68 -12.69 -8.41
C LYS A 17 -6.30 -11.52 -9.31
N TRP A 18 -5.45 -11.73 -10.33
CA TRP A 18 -5.09 -10.67 -11.28
C TRP A 18 -6.24 -10.24 -12.19
N LYS A 19 -7.18 -11.15 -12.48
CA LYS A 19 -8.43 -10.77 -13.15
C LYS A 19 -9.25 -9.87 -12.22
N ASP A 20 -9.34 -10.22 -10.95
CA ASP A 20 -10.10 -9.45 -9.97
C ASP A 20 -9.44 -8.09 -9.70
N VAL A 21 -8.10 -8.01 -9.65
CA VAL A 21 -7.33 -6.76 -9.59
C VAL A 21 -7.68 -5.86 -10.79
N ASN A 22 -7.69 -6.41 -12.01
CA ASN A 22 -8.11 -5.67 -13.20
C ASN A 22 -9.55 -5.17 -13.08
N ASP A 23 -10.47 -6.01 -12.61
CA ASP A 23 -11.87 -5.61 -12.43
C ASP A 23 -12.04 -4.54 -11.34
N ILE A 24 -11.32 -4.64 -10.22
CA ILE A 24 -11.30 -3.63 -9.15
C ILE A 24 -10.85 -2.27 -9.71
N VAL A 25 -9.72 -2.24 -10.40
CA VAL A 25 -9.17 -0.99 -10.99
C VAL A 25 -10.17 -0.37 -11.95
N ARG A 26 -10.80 -1.17 -12.81
CA ARG A 26 -11.77 -0.71 -13.80
C ARG A 26 -13.09 -0.26 -13.18
N GLN A 27 -13.71 -1.09 -12.35
CA GLN A 27 -15.06 -0.86 -11.81
C GLN A 27 -15.09 0.27 -10.78
N LYS A 28 -14.04 0.41 -9.97
CA LYS A 28 -13.91 1.51 -9.00
C LYS A 28 -13.27 2.76 -9.60
N GLY A 29 -12.92 2.76 -10.88
CA GLY A 29 -12.28 3.90 -11.55
C GLY A 29 -10.95 4.32 -10.92
N LEU A 30 -10.20 3.36 -10.37
CA LEU A 30 -8.96 3.68 -9.67
C LEU A 30 -7.90 4.14 -10.67
N SER A 31 -7.19 5.23 -10.35
CA SER A 31 -5.99 5.65 -11.08
C SER A 31 -4.77 4.82 -10.71
N LEU A 32 -4.66 4.46 -9.42
CA LEU A 32 -3.52 3.75 -8.86
C LEU A 32 -4.01 2.75 -7.80
N LEU A 33 -3.47 1.53 -7.85
CA LEU A 33 -3.63 0.48 -6.85
C LEU A 33 -2.25 -0.08 -6.48
N ALA A 34 -1.89 0.02 -5.20
CA ALA A 34 -0.74 -0.68 -4.63
C ALA A 34 -1.16 -2.09 -4.20
N VAL A 35 -0.34 -3.09 -4.50
CA VAL A 35 -0.57 -4.48 -4.06
C VAL A 35 0.67 -5.07 -3.42
N GLN A 36 0.46 -5.87 -2.38
CA GLN A 36 1.50 -6.56 -1.62
C GLN A 36 1.34 -8.07 -1.71
N GLU A 37 2.39 -8.82 -1.36
CA GLU A 37 2.47 -10.28 -1.49
C GLU A 37 2.12 -10.76 -2.91
N THR A 38 2.69 -10.09 -3.91
CA THR A 38 2.36 -10.31 -5.32
C THR A 38 2.83 -11.67 -5.81
N HIS A 39 3.98 -12.14 -5.31
CA HIS A 39 4.66 -13.35 -5.76
C HIS A 39 4.87 -13.38 -7.29
N LEU A 40 5.12 -12.20 -7.89
CA LEU A 40 5.31 -12.08 -9.33
C LEU A 40 6.75 -12.41 -9.72
N THR A 41 6.92 -13.34 -10.67
CA THR A 41 8.16 -13.45 -11.45
C THR A 41 8.09 -12.53 -12.66
N ASP A 42 9.24 -12.22 -13.25
CA ASP A 42 9.31 -11.37 -14.44
C ASP A 42 8.56 -11.99 -15.62
N GLU A 43 8.64 -13.31 -15.81
CA GLU A 43 7.91 -13.98 -16.89
C GLU A 43 6.39 -13.88 -16.70
N TYR A 44 5.92 -13.95 -15.44
CA TYR A 44 4.50 -13.83 -15.18
C TYR A 44 4.03 -12.37 -15.30
N LEU A 45 4.87 -11.40 -14.93
CA LEU A 45 4.61 -9.98 -15.15
C LEU A 45 4.40 -9.67 -16.65
N ASP A 46 5.23 -10.23 -17.53
CA ASP A 46 5.09 -10.06 -18.98
C ASP A 46 3.76 -10.62 -19.49
N ILE A 47 3.35 -11.79 -19.02
CA ILE A 47 2.03 -12.37 -19.34
C ILE A 47 0.90 -11.44 -18.90
N LEU A 48 1.00 -10.84 -17.71
CA LEU A 48 -0.01 -9.91 -17.20
C LEU A 48 -0.07 -8.63 -18.03
N LYS A 49 1.08 -8.05 -18.39
CA LYS A 49 1.16 -6.88 -19.29
C LYS A 49 0.64 -7.18 -20.69
N MET A 50 0.80 -8.40 -21.18
CA MET A 50 0.21 -8.85 -22.43
C MET A 50 -1.31 -9.00 -22.33
N ARG A 51 -1.81 -9.54 -21.22
CA ARG A 51 -3.23 -9.83 -21.02
C ARG A 51 -4.07 -8.60 -20.69
N TYR A 52 -3.57 -7.71 -19.84
CA TYR A 52 -4.31 -6.57 -19.31
C TYR A 52 -3.76 -5.25 -19.87
N LYS A 53 -4.04 -4.98 -21.15
CA LYS A 53 -3.51 -3.83 -21.91
C LYS A 53 -3.88 -2.45 -21.35
N TYR A 54 -4.91 -2.37 -20.49
CA TYR A 54 -5.35 -1.14 -19.83
C TYR A 54 -4.58 -0.85 -18.53
N LEU A 55 -3.75 -1.80 -18.07
CA LEU A 55 -2.96 -1.65 -16.86
C LEU A 55 -1.49 -1.41 -17.24
N GLU A 56 -0.88 -0.44 -16.57
CA GLU A 56 0.57 -0.41 -16.42
C GLU A 56 0.93 -1.03 -15.07
N ILE A 57 1.85 -1.98 -15.06
CA ILE A 57 2.21 -2.74 -13.85
C ILE A 57 3.70 -2.56 -13.60
N VAL A 58 4.02 -1.88 -12.51
CA VAL A 58 5.39 -1.74 -12.00
C VAL A 58 5.53 -2.69 -10.83
N SER A 59 6.53 -3.57 -10.85
CA SER A 59 6.72 -4.61 -9.83
C SER A 59 8.13 -4.52 -9.25
N SER A 60 8.23 -4.78 -7.95
CA SER A 60 9.47 -5.06 -7.25
C SER A 60 9.30 -6.42 -6.55
N PRO A 61 9.81 -7.51 -7.14
CA PRO A 61 9.75 -8.83 -6.52
C PRO A 61 10.72 -8.93 -5.32
N ASP A 62 10.50 -9.92 -4.47
CA ASP A 62 11.50 -10.31 -3.47
C ASP A 62 12.76 -10.85 -4.17
N PRO A 63 13.95 -10.36 -3.82
CA PRO A 63 15.19 -10.69 -4.54
C PRO A 63 15.61 -12.16 -4.37
N ASP A 64 15.24 -12.80 -3.26
CA ASP A 64 15.65 -14.16 -2.95
C ASP A 64 14.58 -15.19 -3.38
N ASN A 65 13.31 -14.82 -3.34
CA ASN A 65 12.21 -15.71 -3.71
C ASN A 65 10.98 -14.99 -4.27
N ALA A 66 11.11 -14.45 -5.48
CA ALA A 66 10.05 -13.76 -6.22
C ALA A 66 8.71 -14.54 -6.31
N SER A 67 8.74 -15.87 -6.37
CA SER A 67 7.54 -16.70 -6.56
C SER A 67 6.86 -17.16 -5.25
N GLY A 68 7.57 -17.06 -4.13
CA GLY A 68 7.16 -17.67 -2.86
C GLY A 68 7.13 -16.71 -1.67
N LYS A 69 7.69 -15.50 -1.79
CA LYS A 69 7.74 -14.52 -0.70
C LYS A 69 7.52 -13.10 -1.21
N GLY A 70 6.74 -12.34 -0.45
CA GLY A 70 6.66 -10.89 -0.55
C GLY A 70 6.39 -10.34 -1.95
N GLY A 71 7.10 -9.27 -2.29
CA GLY A 71 6.88 -8.53 -3.52
C GLY A 71 5.81 -7.45 -3.36
N VAL A 72 6.08 -6.31 -4.00
CA VAL A 72 5.19 -5.16 -4.05
C VAL A 72 5.02 -4.74 -5.51
N ALA A 73 3.82 -4.33 -5.90
CA ALA A 73 3.59 -3.76 -7.21
C ALA A 73 2.66 -2.55 -7.13
N ILE A 74 2.83 -1.64 -8.08
CA ILE A 74 1.94 -0.51 -8.34
C ILE A 74 1.30 -0.72 -9.70
N ILE A 75 -0.03 -0.76 -9.71
CA ILE A 75 -0.86 -0.83 -10.91
C ILE A 75 -1.41 0.56 -11.19
N LEU A 76 -1.19 1.04 -12.40
CA LEU A 76 -1.77 2.28 -12.92
C LEU A 76 -2.82 1.96 -13.98
N ASN A 77 -3.91 2.69 -13.95
CA ASN A 77 -4.94 2.60 -14.98
C ASN A 77 -4.58 3.54 -16.14
N ARG A 78 -4.25 2.96 -17.30
CA ARG A 78 -3.80 3.72 -18.47
C ARG A 78 -4.86 4.69 -19.02
N SER A 79 -6.13 4.47 -18.71
CA SER A 79 -7.23 5.30 -19.20
C SER A 79 -7.37 6.64 -18.47
N ASN A 80 -6.82 6.76 -17.25
CA ASN A 80 -6.96 7.97 -16.43
C ASN A 80 -5.64 8.40 -15.75
N THR A 81 -4.51 7.90 -16.25
CA THR A 81 -3.17 8.30 -15.80
C THR A 81 -2.25 8.57 -16.98
N CYS A 82 -1.32 9.50 -16.81
CA CYS A 82 -0.20 9.73 -17.75
C CYS A 82 0.88 8.66 -17.56
N TRP A 83 0.51 7.38 -17.71
CA TRP A 83 1.34 6.21 -17.39
C TRP A 83 2.67 6.16 -18.16
N GLN A 84 2.76 6.82 -19.32
CA GLN A 84 3.96 6.88 -20.15
C GLN A 84 5.04 7.83 -19.59
N GLU A 85 4.65 8.73 -18.70
CA GLU A 85 5.54 9.78 -18.15
C GLU A 85 5.94 9.50 -16.70
N ILE A 86 5.62 8.31 -16.20
CA ILE A 86 5.94 7.96 -14.81
C ILE A 86 7.44 7.75 -14.67
N THR A 87 7.94 8.06 -13.48
CA THR A 87 9.25 7.57 -13.04
C THR A 87 9.04 6.56 -11.93
N THR A 88 9.91 5.56 -11.88
CA THR A 88 9.80 4.44 -10.95
C THR A 88 11.09 4.28 -10.17
N GLU A 89 11.00 3.90 -8.91
CA GLU A 89 12.16 3.72 -8.04
C GLU A 89 11.93 2.51 -7.13
N VAL A 90 12.83 1.53 -7.19
CA VAL A 90 12.88 0.46 -6.19
C VAL A 90 13.66 0.97 -4.98
N ILE A 91 12.95 1.32 -3.92
CA ILE A 91 13.52 1.92 -2.70
C ILE A 91 14.08 0.81 -1.81
N VAL A 92 13.30 -0.27 -1.62
CA VAL A 92 13.72 -1.50 -0.95
C VAL A 92 13.16 -2.67 -1.77
N PRO A 93 14.00 -3.52 -2.39
CA PRO A 93 13.53 -4.65 -3.19
C PRO A 93 12.50 -5.51 -2.46
N GLY A 94 11.35 -5.75 -3.11
CA GLY A 94 10.27 -6.57 -2.57
C GLY A 94 9.43 -5.92 -1.46
N ARG A 95 9.77 -4.70 -1.02
CA ARG A 95 9.23 -4.09 0.21
C ARG A 95 8.81 -2.62 0.07
N ALA A 96 9.49 -1.84 -0.77
CA ALA A 96 9.17 -0.43 -0.99
C ALA A 96 9.40 -0.05 -2.45
N LEU A 97 8.33 0.36 -3.14
CA LEU A 97 8.35 0.75 -4.55
C LEU A 97 7.71 2.13 -4.71
N GLY A 98 8.48 3.07 -5.25
CA GLY A 98 8.04 4.43 -5.58
C GLY A 98 7.62 4.55 -7.03
N VAL A 99 6.52 5.26 -7.28
CA VAL A 99 6.13 5.75 -8.60
C VAL A 99 5.79 7.24 -8.49
N THR A 100 6.37 8.06 -9.35
CA THR A 100 5.96 9.45 -9.51
C THR A 100 5.06 9.58 -10.73
N VAL A 101 3.85 10.09 -10.53
CA VAL A 101 2.86 10.30 -11.61
C VAL A 101 2.61 11.78 -11.82
N ARG A 102 2.25 12.19 -13.04
CA ARG A 102 1.70 13.52 -13.29
C ARG A 102 0.35 13.65 -12.56
N TRP A 103 0.15 14.76 -11.89
CA TRP A 103 -1.06 15.07 -11.14
C TRP A 103 -1.48 16.52 -11.45
N GLY A 104 -2.57 16.68 -12.20
CA GLY A 104 -2.93 17.98 -12.76
C GLY A 104 -2.00 18.44 -13.90
N HIS A 105 -2.01 19.74 -14.21
CA HIS A 105 -1.30 20.27 -15.38
C HIS A 105 0.22 20.35 -15.19
N ALA A 106 0.68 20.82 -14.03
CA ALA A 106 2.10 21.10 -13.75
C ALA A 106 2.66 20.39 -12.50
N SER A 107 1.84 19.61 -11.78
CA SER A 107 2.25 18.97 -10.53
C SER A 107 2.55 17.48 -10.74
N LYS A 108 3.32 16.93 -9.82
CA LYS A 108 3.62 15.50 -9.73
C LYS A 108 3.21 14.99 -8.35
N LEU A 109 2.91 13.71 -8.27
CA LEU A 109 2.58 13.03 -7.02
C LEU A 109 3.49 11.81 -6.86
N LYS A 110 4.30 11.79 -5.80
CA LYS A 110 5.19 10.68 -5.46
C LYS A 110 4.47 9.70 -4.54
N VAL A 111 4.16 8.52 -5.07
CA VAL A 111 3.42 7.47 -4.39
C VAL A 111 4.34 6.31 -4.07
N VAL A 112 4.43 5.93 -2.79
CA VAL A 112 5.29 4.84 -2.31
C VAL A 112 4.43 3.71 -1.75
N ALA A 113 4.47 2.57 -2.43
CA ALA A 113 3.84 1.33 -1.99
C ALA A 113 4.77 0.57 -1.03
N ILE A 114 4.25 0.19 0.14
CA ILE A 114 4.99 -0.49 1.20
C ILE A 114 4.43 -1.89 1.47
N TYR A 115 5.34 -2.83 1.73
CA TYR A 115 5.08 -4.12 2.36
C TYR A 115 6.13 -4.32 3.46
N ALA A 116 5.85 -3.88 4.69
CA ALA A 116 6.83 -3.90 5.76
C ALA A 116 7.13 -5.33 6.25
N PRO A 117 8.29 -5.59 6.89
CA PRO A 117 8.59 -6.90 7.47
C PRO A 117 7.59 -7.36 8.53
N SER A 118 7.28 -8.65 8.57
CA SER A 118 6.38 -9.26 9.56
C SER A 118 7.11 -10.26 10.44
N GLY A 119 6.70 -10.43 11.70
CA GLY A 119 7.17 -11.53 12.57
C GLY A 119 8.48 -11.26 13.33
N ASN A 120 9.25 -10.24 12.94
CA ASN A 120 10.40 -9.74 13.69
C ASN A 120 10.27 -8.22 13.90
N HIS A 121 10.02 -7.81 15.15
CA HIS A 121 9.87 -6.39 15.49
C HIS A 121 11.15 -5.58 15.31
N VAL A 122 12.33 -6.18 15.47
CA VAL A 122 13.62 -5.50 15.22
C VAL A 122 13.77 -5.18 13.74
N GLU A 123 13.47 -6.13 12.87
CA GLU A 123 13.54 -5.95 11.42
C GLU A 123 12.54 -4.88 10.94
N ASN A 124 11.32 -4.91 11.47
CA ASN A 124 10.29 -3.91 11.15
C ASN A 124 10.70 -2.50 11.62
N ALA A 125 11.22 -2.34 12.84
CA ALA A 125 11.72 -1.06 13.33
C ALA A 125 12.88 -0.53 12.46
N ASN A 126 13.86 -1.37 12.15
CA ASN A 126 15.00 -1.00 11.30
C ASN A 126 14.57 -0.59 9.89
N PHE A 127 13.54 -1.22 9.34
CA PHE A 127 12.97 -0.85 8.04
C PHE A 127 12.45 0.59 8.04
N TRP A 128 11.70 1.01 9.07
CA TRP A 128 11.21 2.40 9.17
C TRP A 128 12.34 3.40 9.39
N THR A 129 13.30 3.08 10.27
CA THR A 129 14.48 3.92 10.51
C THR A 129 15.27 4.15 9.23
N ALA A 130 15.52 3.11 8.43
CA ALA A 130 16.26 3.22 7.18
C ALA A 130 15.52 4.08 6.14
N LEU A 131 14.19 3.97 6.03
CA LEU A 131 13.40 4.84 5.16
C LEU A 131 13.47 6.30 5.61
N LYS A 132 13.39 6.55 6.93
CA LYS A 132 13.51 7.89 7.48
C LYS A 132 14.89 8.49 7.18
N GLU A 133 15.97 7.77 7.46
CA GLU A 133 17.34 8.22 7.21
C GLU A 133 17.56 8.56 5.73
N ARG A 134 17.05 7.73 4.82
CA ARG A 134 17.08 7.99 3.37
C ARG A 134 16.44 9.33 3.03
N TRP A 135 15.20 9.55 3.48
CA TRP A 135 14.41 10.72 3.11
C TRP A 135 14.74 11.98 3.92
N ASP A 136 15.45 11.85 5.04
CA ASP A 136 16.12 12.97 5.69
C ASP A 136 17.34 13.43 4.88
N GLY A 137 18.06 12.49 4.25
CA GLY A 137 19.16 12.81 3.33
C GLY A 137 18.72 13.33 1.97
N THR A 138 17.47 13.07 1.56
CA THR A 138 16.88 13.47 0.26
C THR A 138 15.43 13.95 0.44
N PRO A 139 15.18 15.14 1.02
CA PRO A 139 13.83 15.61 1.30
C PRO A 139 12.90 15.73 0.09
N GLU A 140 13.45 15.98 -1.10
CA GLU A 140 12.75 15.96 -2.39
C GLU A 140 12.23 14.56 -2.77
N ASP A 141 12.78 13.51 -2.15
CA ASP A 141 12.39 12.12 -2.33
C ASP A 141 11.35 11.61 -1.35
N ARG A 142 10.94 12.44 -0.39
CA ARG A 142 9.86 12.13 0.53
C ARG A 142 8.56 11.84 -0.24
N PRO A 143 7.80 10.83 0.17
CA PRO A 143 6.52 10.52 -0.45
C PRO A 143 5.52 11.65 -0.26
N ASP A 144 4.63 11.81 -1.22
CA ASP A 144 3.38 12.54 -1.07
C ASP A 144 2.27 11.62 -0.56
N VAL A 145 2.34 10.35 -0.97
CA VAL A 145 1.45 9.28 -0.54
C VAL A 145 2.30 8.08 -0.14
N LEU A 146 2.06 7.54 1.07
CA LEU A 146 2.60 6.26 1.50
C LEU A 146 1.43 5.32 1.77
N LEU A 147 1.38 4.18 1.10
CA LEU A 147 0.29 3.23 1.26
C LEU A 147 0.75 1.78 1.19
N GLY A 148 0.08 0.90 1.92
CA GLY A 148 0.48 -0.49 1.91
C GLY A 148 0.10 -1.25 3.17
N ASP A 149 0.72 -2.41 3.33
CA ASP A 149 0.66 -3.23 4.52
C ASP A 149 1.89 -2.94 5.39
N LEU A 150 1.65 -2.32 6.54
CA LEU A 150 2.68 -1.90 7.48
C LEU A 150 3.09 -3.03 8.44
N ASN A 151 2.36 -4.15 8.47
CA ASN A 151 2.58 -5.23 9.42
C ASN A 151 2.68 -4.79 10.90
N MET A 152 2.10 -3.64 11.23
CA MET A 152 2.05 -3.07 12.58
C MET A 152 0.77 -2.26 12.79
N VAL A 153 0.36 -2.15 14.06
CA VAL A 153 -0.69 -1.24 14.51
C VAL A 153 -0.06 -0.07 15.25
N GLU A 154 -0.53 1.14 14.97
CA GLU A 154 -0.04 2.34 15.66
C GLU A 154 -0.57 2.46 17.10
N SER A 155 -1.75 1.91 17.37
CA SER A 155 -2.42 2.08 18.66
C SER A 155 -3.30 0.88 19.01
N GLY A 156 -3.70 0.77 20.27
CA GLY A 156 -4.51 -0.35 20.75
C GLY A 156 -5.90 -0.43 20.09
N ILE A 157 -6.48 0.70 19.68
CA ILE A 157 -7.78 0.77 19.01
C ILE A 157 -7.75 0.14 17.61
N ASP A 158 -6.57 0.08 16.99
CA ASP A 158 -6.34 -0.53 15.69
C ASP A 158 -6.24 -2.06 15.76
N ARG A 159 -6.48 -2.68 16.93
CA ARG A 159 -6.42 -4.13 17.12
C ARG A 159 -7.58 -4.66 17.95
N LEU A 160 -8.01 -5.88 17.65
CA LEU A 160 -8.96 -6.65 18.45
C LEU A 160 -8.35 -8.03 18.73
N PRO A 161 -8.21 -8.48 19.99
CA PRO A 161 -8.32 -7.68 21.21
C PRO A 161 -7.32 -6.51 21.22
N ALA A 162 -7.67 -5.44 21.93
CA ALA A 162 -6.86 -4.22 21.96
C ALA A 162 -5.47 -4.50 22.52
N ASN A 163 -4.44 -4.22 21.72
CA ASN A 163 -3.04 -4.30 22.10
C ASN A 163 -2.20 -3.48 21.10
N THR A 164 -1.11 -2.87 21.56
CA THR A 164 -0.17 -2.14 20.72
C THR A 164 0.96 -3.06 20.27
N ASP A 165 1.60 -2.74 19.15
CA ASP A 165 2.93 -3.30 18.86
C ASP A 165 4.00 -2.66 19.77
N PRO A 166 5.20 -3.26 19.88
CA PRO A 166 6.27 -2.71 20.71
C PRO A 166 6.66 -1.27 20.33
N GLU A 167 7.00 -0.45 21.33
CA GLU A 167 7.34 0.97 21.14
C GLU A 167 8.49 1.17 20.16
N MET A 168 9.44 0.24 20.06
CA MET A 168 10.53 0.34 19.09
C MET A 168 10.03 0.37 17.63
N VAL A 169 8.92 -0.30 17.33
CA VAL A 169 8.32 -0.31 15.98
C VAL A 169 7.46 0.93 15.81
N VAL A 170 6.57 1.19 16.76
CA VAL A 170 5.63 2.32 16.71
C VAL A 170 6.38 3.66 16.70
N GLY A 171 7.41 3.80 17.52
CA GLY A 171 8.28 4.97 17.59
C GLY A 171 9.06 5.19 16.30
N ALA A 172 9.71 4.16 15.74
CA ALA A 172 10.43 4.29 14.47
C ALA A 172 9.52 4.75 13.32
N PHE A 173 8.30 4.21 13.26
CA PHE A 173 7.32 4.64 12.27
C PHE A 173 6.75 6.05 12.55
N ARG A 174 6.51 6.41 13.81
CA ARG A 174 6.10 7.76 14.22
C ARG A 174 7.14 8.80 13.78
N ASP A 175 8.42 8.55 14.03
CA ASP A 175 9.51 9.45 13.64
C ASP A 175 9.60 9.62 12.13
N LEU A 176 9.37 8.54 11.36
CA LEU A 176 9.29 8.60 9.90
C LEU A 176 8.12 9.48 9.44
N LYS A 177 6.93 9.28 10.01
CA LYS A 177 5.74 10.06 9.67
C LYS A 177 5.93 11.54 9.95
N GLU A 178 6.49 11.88 11.11
CA GLU A 178 6.78 13.27 11.49
C GLU A 178 7.79 13.90 10.53
N SER A 179 8.88 13.20 10.20
CA SER A 179 9.87 13.66 9.22
C SER A 179 9.25 13.93 7.84
N CYS A 180 8.34 13.06 7.38
CA CYS A 180 7.70 13.18 6.07
C CYS A 180 6.41 14.04 6.08
N SER A 181 5.99 14.54 7.26
CA SER A 181 4.73 15.25 7.46
C SER A 181 3.53 14.44 6.93
N LEU A 182 3.43 13.18 7.34
CA LEU A 182 2.40 12.23 6.90
C LEU A 182 1.26 12.10 7.91
N ILE A 183 0.03 12.18 7.42
CA ILE A 183 -1.21 12.00 8.19
C ILE A 183 -1.95 10.74 7.74
N ASP A 184 -2.47 9.97 8.71
CA ASP A 184 -3.41 8.88 8.47
C ASP A 184 -4.79 9.46 8.15
N GLY A 185 -5.10 9.60 6.87
CA GLY A 185 -6.32 10.29 6.45
C GLY A 185 -7.61 9.55 6.78
N TRP A 186 -7.56 8.21 6.90
CA TRP A 186 -8.73 7.44 7.35
C TRP A 186 -9.04 7.77 8.82
N MET A 187 -8.01 7.75 9.68
CA MET A 187 -8.16 8.06 11.10
C MET A 187 -8.59 9.53 11.31
N ALA A 188 -8.00 10.47 10.56
CA ALA A 188 -8.38 11.88 10.63
C ALA A 188 -9.84 12.13 10.23
N THR A 189 -10.37 11.33 9.28
CA THR A 189 -11.75 11.46 8.79
C THR A 189 -12.77 10.77 9.72
N HIS A 190 -12.41 9.65 10.35
CA HIS A 190 -13.35 8.76 11.08
C HIS A 190 -13.03 8.66 12.57
N MET A 191 -12.36 9.66 13.16
CA MET A 191 -11.88 9.63 14.55
C MET A 191 -12.97 9.33 15.59
N THR A 192 -14.22 9.73 15.32
CA THR A 192 -15.37 9.53 16.21
C THR A 192 -16.15 8.26 15.93
N GLU A 193 -15.76 7.48 14.92
CA GLU A 193 -16.47 6.27 14.51
C GLU A 193 -15.96 5.02 15.23
N LYS A 194 -16.69 3.91 15.04
CA LYS A 194 -16.24 2.62 15.53
C LYS A 194 -14.98 2.19 14.77
N PRO A 195 -14.00 1.56 15.45
CA PRO A 195 -12.78 1.09 14.79
C PRO A 195 -13.11 0.14 13.65
N GLN A 196 -12.50 0.39 12.49
CA GLN A 196 -12.52 -0.52 11.36
C GLN A 196 -11.16 -1.21 11.25
N TYR A 197 -11.16 -2.43 10.72
CA TYR A 197 -9.98 -3.27 10.61
C TYR A 197 -9.77 -3.68 9.17
N THR A 198 -8.51 -3.81 8.76
CA THR A 198 -8.13 -4.17 7.40
C THR A 198 -7.65 -5.60 7.29
N TYR A 199 -7.38 -6.26 8.42
CA TYR A 199 -6.92 -7.63 8.49
C TYR A 199 -7.78 -8.46 9.45
N ARG A 200 -8.09 -9.70 9.04
CA ARG A 200 -8.68 -10.74 9.90
C ARG A 200 -7.78 -11.96 9.97
N THR A 201 -7.45 -12.44 11.16
CA THR A 201 -6.68 -13.69 11.26
C THR A 201 -7.52 -14.87 10.74
N MET A 202 -6.85 -15.82 10.08
CA MET A 202 -7.46 -17.10 9.70
C MET A 202 -7.12 -18.22 10.68
N ARG A 203 -6.41 -17.91 11.77
CA ARG A 203 -6.02 -18.91 12.76
C ARG A 203 -7.22 -19.26 13.65
N ARG A 204 -7.41 -20.57 13.89
CA ARG A 204 -8.56 -21.08 14.66
C ARG A 204 -8.50 -20.69 16.14
N ASP A 205 -7.30 -20.62 16.71
CA ASP A 205 -7.02 -20.22 18.10
C ASP A 205 -7.27 -18.73 18.37
N ALA A 206 -7.46 -17.93 17.34
CA ALA A 206 -7.66 -16.49 17.43
C ALA A 206 -8.79 -16.00 16.52
N ALA A 207 -9.83 -16.80 16.27
CA ALA A 207 -10.82 -16.61 15.20
C ALA A 207 -11.50 -15.22 15.09
N ASN A 208 -11.46 -14.39 16.14
CA ASN A 208 -11.99 -13.03 16.15
C ASN A 208 -10.92 -11.92 16.11
N ALA A 209 -9.64 -12.27 16.04
CA ALA A 209 -8.58 -11.28 16.06
C ALA A 209 -8.49 -10.51 14.75
N ARG A 210 -8.42 -9.18 14.86
CA ARG A 210 -8.44 -8.24 13.74
C ARG A 210 -7.45 -7.12 13.98
N SER A 211 -6.95 -6.52 12.92
CA SER A 211 -6.06 -5.36 13.02
C SER A 211 -6.19 -4.43 11.82
N ARG A 212 -5.85 -3.15 12.01
CA ARG A 212 -5.73 -2.14 10.97
C ARG A 212 -4.25 -1.89 10.66
N ILE A 213 -3.72 -2.76 9.80
CA ILE A 213 -2.31 -2.80 9.39
C ILE A 213 -2.10 -2.31 7.95
N ASP A 214 -3.17 -2.27 7.16
CA ASP A 214 -3.15 -1.69 5.82
C ASP A 214 -3.56 -0.23 5.93
N ARG A 215 -2.74 0.70 5.43
CA ARG A 215 -2.98 2.15 5.59
C ARG A 215 -2.62 2.95 4.36
N ILE A 216 -3.27 4.11 4.22
CA ILE A 216 -2.92 5.16 3.27
C ILE A 216 -2.62 6.42 4.10
N TYR A 217 -1.43 6.97 3.91
CA TYR A 217 -0.99 8.24 4.46
C TYR A 217 -0.81 9.25 3.34
N LEU A 218 -1.13 10.51 3.63
CA LEU A 218 -0.86 11.64 2.76
C LEU A 218 0.04 12.63 3.45
N ARG A 219 0.82 13.36 2.66
CA ARG A 219 1.43 14.60 3.13
C ARG A 219 0.34 15.57 3.57
N GLU A 220 0.56 16.30 4.67
CA GLU A 220 -0.50 17.11 5.31
C GLU A 220 -1.18 18.09 4.35
N ASN A 221 -0.42 18.72 3.47
CA ASN A 221 -0.93 19.68 2.49
C ASN A 221 -1.85 19.08 1.41
N LEU A 222 -1.92 17.75 1.31
CA LEU A 222 -2.83 17.03 0.40
C LEU A 222 -4.11 16.57 1.09
N PHE A 223 -4.18 16.66 2.42
CA PHE A 223 -5.31 16.12 3.16
C PHE A 223 -6.62 16.84 2.84
N ASP A 224 -6.61 18.17 2.73
CA ASP A 224 -7.80 18.97 2.36
C ASP A 224 -8.31 18.70 0.94
N LEU A 225 -7.47 18.12 0.09
CA LEU A 225 -7.84 17.68 -1.26
C LEU A 225 -8.33 16.23 -1.29
N SER A 226 -8.34 15.56 -0.15
CA SER A 226 -8.66 14.14 -0.04
C SER A 226 -10.10 13.90 0.43
N TYR A 227 -10.72 12.82 -0.07
CA TYR A 227 -12.09 12.45 0.28
C TYR A 227 -12.34 10.96 0.03
N GLU A 228 -13.50 10.47 0.47
CA GLU A 228 -13.95 9.08 0.26
C GLU A 228 -12.92 8.03 0.73
N TRP A 229 -12.50 8.20 1.98
CA TRP A 229 -11.67 7.26 2.71
C TRP A 229 -12.47 6.02 3.11
N THR A 230 -12.21 4.86 2.52
CA THR A 230 -13.01 3.65 2.81
C THR A 230 -12.17 2.42 3.07
N ILE A 231 -12.73 1.49 3.86
CA ILE A 231 -12.23 0.13 4.08
C ILE A 231 -13.36 -0.81 3.68
N VAL A 232 -13.17 -1.59 2.61
CA VAL A 232 -14.22 -2.43 2.03
C VAL A 232 -13.71 -3.81 1.65
N ASP A 233 -14.60 -4.80 1.63
CA ASP A 233 -14.24 -6.12 1.11
C ASP A 233 -13.88 -6.00 -0.38
N SER A 234 -12.79 -6.64 -0.80
CA SER A 234 -12.30 -6.57 -2.18
C SER A 234 -13.13 -7.41 -3.15
N GLY A 235 -13.93 -8.35 -2.64
CA GLY A 235 -14.63 -9.38 -3.43
C GLY A 235 -13.73 -10.52 -3.87
N ILE A 236 -12.42 -10.49 -3.56
CA ILE A 236 -11.49 -11.57 -3.90
C ILE A 236 -11.62 -12.70 -2.87
N GLU A 237 -11.95 -13.90 -3.35
CA GLU A 237 -12.14 -15.06 -2.48
C GLU A 237 -10.89 -15.36 -1.64
N ARG A 238 -11.13 -15.68 -0.36
CA ARG A 238 -10.10 -16.15 0.61
C ARG A 238 -8.98 -15.15 0.89
N LEU A 239 -9.18 -13.86 0.62
CA LEU A 239 -8.36 -12.81 1.23
C LEU A 239 -8.77 -12.60 2.69
N ASN A 240 -7.77 -12.27 3.50
CA ASN A 240 -7.90 -11.79 4.87
C ASN A 240 -7.65 -10.30 5.00
N HIS A 241 -7.26 -9.64 3.91
CA HIS A 241 -7.10 -8.19 3.84
C HIS A 241 -8.29 -7.55 3.12
N TYR A 242 -8.66 -6.36 3.58
CA TYR A 242 -9.68 -5.50 2.97
C TYR A 242 -9.00 -4.48 2.05
N LEU A 243 -9.72 -4.08 1.00
CA LEU A 243 -9.29 -3.00 0.12
C LEU A 243 -9.47 -1.67 0.87
N ILE A 244 -8.40 -0.87 0.92
CA ILE A 244 -8.46 0.49 1.43
C ILE A 244 -8.39 1.48 0.26
N THR A 245 -9.19 2.54 0.30
CA THR A 245 -9.25 3.54 -0.76
C THR A 245 -9.27 4.96 -0.21
N ALA A 246 -8.76 5.89 -1.02
CA ALA A 246 -8.93 7.32 -0.84
C ALA A 246 -8.88 8.02 -2.20
N TYR A 247 -9.55 9.15 -2.35
CA TYR A 247 -9.43 10.02 -3.50
C TYR A 247 -8.63 11.26 -3.12
N VAL A 248 -7.85 11.79 -4.06
CA VAL A 248 -7.15 13.08 -3.93
C VAL A 248 -7.42 13.86 -5.20
N ALA A 249 -8.16 14.96 -5.07
CA ALA A 249 -8.50 15.85 -6.18
C ALA A 249 -7.26 16.57 -6.67
N THR A 250 -7.11 16.73 -7.98
CA THR A 250 -6.13 17.68 -8.54
C THR A 250 -6.55 19.09 -8.17
N SER A 251 -5.64 19.92 -7.67
CA SER A 251 -5.94 21.34 -7.45
C SER A 251 -6.32 21.99 -8.79
N VAL A 252 -7.50 22.62 -8.83
CA VAL A 252 -7.91 23.46 -9.95
C VAL A 252 -7.23 24.82 -9.73
N THR A 253 -6.05 25.00 -10.32
CA THR A 253 -5.41 26.31 -10.44
C THR A 253 -5.26 26.64 -11.91
#